data_AF-A0A399YYJ4-F1
#
_entry.id   AF-A0A399YYJ4-F1
#
_cell.length_a   1.000
_cell.length_b   1.000
_cell.length_c   1.000
_cell.angle_alpha   90.00
_cell.angle_beta   90.00
_cell.angle_gamma   90.00
#
_symmetry.space_group_name_H-M   'P 1'
#
loop_
_entity.id
_entity.type
_entity.pdbx_description
1 polymer ?
#
loop_
_entity_poly.entity_id
_entity_poly.type
_entity_poly.pdbx_seq_one_letter_code
_entity_poly.pdbx_strand_id
1 'polypeptide(L)'
;TAEEIILNAGCGACHQIGTMGEAHKVGPDLTYIGLTAGERVPDMSAEDYIRQSIMEPNAYLAPECPNTPCLPGIMPQNFHLRLTDQQLEMLVSFLMNQRGPGPAPEQIGSGQPASPAPKAVSAGKVATPPPATVLPSTTIGILIILLVAAISLFLVWKNRT
;
A
#
# COMPACT_ATOMS: atom_id res chain seq x y z
N THR A 1 -5.22 16.34 -13.10
CA THR A 1 -5.25 16.82 -11.69
C THR A 1 -4.26 16.01 -10.85
N ALA A 2 -4.16 16.23 -9.53
CA ALA A 2 -3.31 15.39 -8.68
C ALA A 2 -3.75 13.92 -8.69
N GLU A 3 -5.06 13.68 -8.67
CA GLU A 3 -5.67 12.35 -8.75
C GLU A 3 -5.31 11.63 -10.05
N GLU A 4 -5.36 12.35 -11.17
CA GLU A 4 -4.95 11.82 -12.47
C GLU A 4 -3.46 11.44 -12.50
N ILE A 5 -2.59 12.25 -11.88
CA ILE A 5 -1.17 11.92 -11.75
C ILE A 5 -1.01 10.67 -10.86
N ILE A 6 -1.70 10.59 -9.72
CA ILE A 6 -1.68 9.44 -8.81
C ILE A 6 -2.06 8.14 -9.54
N LEU A 7 -3.11 8.20 -10.36
CA LEU A 7 -3.58 7.06 -11.17
C LEU A 7 -2.57 6.69 -12.25
N ASN A 8 -2.11 7.65 -13.05
CA ASN A 8 -1.23 7.41 -14.20
C ASN A 8 0.21 7.05 -13.81
N ALA A 9 0.70 7.61 -12.70
CA ALA A 9 2.00 7.29 -12.14
C ALA A 9 2.01 5.93 -11.41
N GLY A 10 0.83 5.43 -11.03
CA GLY A 10 0.65 4.13 -10.37
C GLY A 10 0.85 4.17 -8.85
N CYS A 11 0.76 5.34 -8.21
CA CYS A 11 1.00 5.49 -6.77
C CYS A 11 0.01 4.66 -5.94
N GLY A 12 -1.27 4.64 -6.36
CA GLY A 12 -2.34 3.91 -5.69
C GLY A 12 -2.22 2.38 -5.76
N ALA A 13 -1.34 1.84 -6.61
CA ALA A 13 -1.11 0.39 -6.68
C ALA A 13 -0.37 -0.15 -5.44
N CYS A 14 0.38 0.72 -4.75
CA CYS A 14 1.17 0.34 -3.58
C CYS A 14 0.71 1.04 -2.29
N HIS A 15 0.24 2.28 -2.40
CA HIS A 15 -0.11 3.13 -1.27
C HIS A 15 -1.62 3.26 -1.09
N GLN A 16 -2.07 3.33 0.16
CA GLN A 16 -3.31 4.02 0.49
C GLN A 16 -3.04 5.53 0.52
N ILE A 17 -3.91 6.34 -0.08
CA ILE A 17 -3.78 7.78 -0.17
C ILE A 17 -5.16 8.41 0.09
N GLY A 18 -5.46 8.69 1.36
CA GLY A 18 -6.77 9.21 1.75
C GLY A 18 -7.84 8.15 1.47
N THR A 19 -8.77 8.44 0.56
CA THR A 19 -9.79 7.47 0.12
C THR A 19 -9.40 6.70 -1.15
N MET A 20 -8.21 6.92 -1.70
CA MET A 20 -7.72 6.30 -2.95
C MET A 20 -6.65 5.22 -2.67
N GLY A 21 -6.53 4.26 -3.58
CA GLY A 21 -5.45 3.26 -3.56
C GLY A 21 -5.80 1.92 -2.90
N GLU A 22 -4.85 0.98 -2.99
CA GLU A 22 -4.97 -0.44 -2.56
C GLU A 22 -4.51 -0.65 -1.10
N ALA A 23 -5.14 0.03 -0.14
CA ALA A 23 -5.16 -0.32 1.28
C ALA A 23 -3.80 -0.67 1.92
N HIS A 24 -2.72 0.02 1.57
CA HIS A 24 -1.42 -0.14 2.24
C HIS A 24 -0.94 -1.61 2.22
N LYS A 25 -0.94 -2.27 1.04
CA LYS A 25 -0.44 -3.66 0.92
C LYS A 25 1.05 -3.77 0.63
N VAL A 26 1.66 -2.73 0.05
CA VAL A 26 3.06 -2.74 -0.41
C VAL A 26 3.85 -1.57 0.17
N GLY A 27 3.37 -0.34 -0.04
CA GLY A 27 3.99 0.88 0.46
C GLY A 27 3.26 1.41 1.70
N PRO A 28 3.84 2.39 2.42
CA PRO A 28 3.23 3.04 3.60
C PRO A 28 1.88 3.67 3.30
N ASP A 29 1.03 3.79 4.32
CA ASP A 29 -0.22 4.54 4.24
C ASP A 29 0.09 6.03 4.24
N LEU A 30 -0.31 6.73 3.17
CA LEU A 30 -0.06 8.15 2.98
C LEU A 30 -1.25 9.02 3.40
N THR A 31 -2.31 8.44 3.97
CA THR A 31 -3.52 9.17 4.40
C THR A 31 -3.23 10.30 5.38
N TYR A 32 -2.17 10.16 6.19
CA TYR A 32 -1.75 11.15 7.18
C TYR A 32 -0.34 11.73 6.91
N ILE A 33 0.17 11.62 5.67
CA ILE A 33 1.55 12.02 5.37
C ILE A 33 1.78 13.52 5.59
N GLY A 34 0.77 14.37 5.36
CA GLY A 34 0.83 15.81 5.63
C GLY A 34 0.88 16.19 7.12
N LEU A 35 0.80 15.21 8.03
CA LEU A 35 1.04 15.39 9.47
C LEU A 35 2.38 14.78 9.91
N THR A 36 2.83 13.71 9.25
CA THR A 36 3.96 12.90 9.73
C THR A 36 5.25 13.07 8.94
N ALA A 37 5.20 13.67 7.74
CA ALA A 37 6.37 13.81 6.86
C ALA A 37 7.52 14.63 7.49
N GLY A 38 7.20 15.70 8.22
CA GLY A 38 8.21 16.55 8.85
C GLY A 38 8.96 15.90 10.02
N GLU A 39 8.49 14.75 10.50
CA GLU A 39 9.11 14.04 11.64
C GLU A 39 10.07 12.92 11.18
N ARG A 40 10.19 12.69 9.88
CA ARG A 40 10.90 11.53 9.31
C ARG A 40 12.40 11.69 9.32
N VAL A 41 12.86 12.87 8.91
CA VAL A 41 14.28 13.19 8.76
C VAL A 41 14.55 14.47 9.55
N PRO A 42 15.46 14.45 10.55
CA PRO A 42 15.83 15.65 11.28
C PRO A 42 16.30 16.77 10.34
N ASP A 43 15.90 18.00 10.65
CA ASP A 43 16.27 19.21 9.90
C ASP A 43 15.79 19.25 8.44
N MET A 44 14.84 18.39 8.04
CA MET A 44 14.21 18.39 6.72
C MET A 44 12.74 18.79 6.82
N SER A 45 12.27 19.63 5.89
CA SER A 45 10.85 20.00 5.82
C SER A 45 9.99 18.83 5.35
N ALA A 46 8.69 18.87 5.64
CA ALA A 46 7.74 17.86 5.18
C ALA A 46 7.66 17.83 3.64
N GLU A 47 7.66 18.99 3.01
CA GLU A 47 7.63 19.17 1.56
C GLU A 47 8.88 18.57 0.91
N ASP A 48 10.07 18.85 1.47
CA ASP A 48 11.33 18.32 0.95
C ASP A 48 11.43 16.81 1.14
N TYR A 49 10.97 16.29 2.28
CA TYR A 49 10.88 14.86 2.52
C TYR A 49 10.00 14.16 1.48
N ILE A 50 8.80 14.71 1.21
CA ILE A 50 7.88 14.14 0.21
C ILE A 50 8.51 14.22 -1.19
N ARG A 51 9.12 15.35 -1.54
CA ARG A 51 9.80 15.55 -2.83
C ARG A 51 10.94 14.55 -3.02
N GLN A 52 11.80 14.39 -2.01
CA GLN A 52 12.89 13.42 -2.02
C GLN A 52 12.35 11.99 -2.09
N SER A 53 11.31 11.65 -1.33
CA SER A 53 10.71 10.32 -1.36
C SER A 53 10.19 9.93 -2.76
N ILE A 54 9.74 10.90 -3.56
CA ILE A 54 9.29 10.66 -4.94
C ILE A 54 10.46 10.56 -5.92
N MET A 55 11.43 11.49 -5.84
CA MET A 55 12.53 11.58 -6.81
C MET A 55 13.70 10.65 -6.51
N GLU A 56 13.94 10.37 -5.23
CA GLU A 56 15.01 9.53 -4.71
C GLU A 56 14.45 8.54 -3.65
N PRO A 57 13.58 7.58 -4.03
CA PRO A 57 12.83 6.80 -3.03
C PRO A 57 13.67 5.90 -2.11
N ASN A 58 14.93 5.67 -2.45
CA ASN A 58 15.86 4.93 -1.60
C ASN A 58 16.68 5.82 -0.65
N ALA A 59 16.57 7.15 -0.73
CA ALA A 59 17.31 8.07 0.14
C ALA A 59 16.89 7.94 1.60
N TYR A 60 15.61 7.68 1.83
CA TYR A 60 15.04 7.36 3.14
C TYR A 60 13.93 6.32 2.99
N LEU A 61 14.04 5.21 3.72
CA LEU A 61 13.03 4.17 3.73
C LEU A 61 12.09 4.37 4.92
N ALA A 62 10.80 4.58 4.66
CA ALA A 62 9.81 4.76 5.71
C ALA A 62 9.74 3.54 6.66
N PRO A 63 9.62 3.74 7.98
CA PRO A 63 9.62 2.64 8.94
C PRO A 63 8.34 1.80 8.95
N GLU A 64 7.22 2.31 8.42
CA GLU A 64 5.90 1.68 8.47
C GLU A 64 5.40 1.19 7.11
N CYS A 65 6.04 0.14 6.58
CA CYS A 65 5.40 -0.73 5.61
C CYS A 65 4.63 -1.86 6.34
N PRO A 66 3.72 -2.60 5.68
CA PRO A 66 2.67 -3.36 6.38
C PRO A 66 3.15 -4.44 7.35
N ASN A 67 4.29 -5.07 7.06
CA ASN A 67 4.84 -6.15 7.87
C ASN A 67 6.27 -5.85 8.38
N THR A 68 6.93 -4.86 7.80
CA THR A 68 8.35 -4.54 7.99
C THR A 68 8.57 -3.06 7.72
N PRO A 69 9.72 -2.48 8.09
CA PRO A 69 10.20 -1.28 7.44
C PRO A 69 10.19 -1.43 5.91
N CYS A 70 10.01 -0.32 5.20
CA CYS A 70 10.00 -0.34 3.75
C CYS A 70 11.34 -0.79 3.20
N LEU A 71 11.30 -1.52 2.09
CA LEU A 71 12.48 -2.14 1.48
C LEU A 71 12.97 -1.29 0.30
N PRO A 72 14.29 -1.24 0.06
CA PRO A 72 14.84 -0.50 -1.07
C PRO A 72 14.45 -1.15 -2.40
N GLY A 73 14.29 -0.32 -3.43
CA GLY A 73 14.00 -0.77 -4.79
C GLY A 73 12.56 -1.24 -5.04
N ILE A 74 11.68 -1.15 -4.05
CA ILE A 74 10.24 -1.44 -4.21
C ILE A 74 9.52 -0.27 -4.89
N MET A 75 9.80 0.96 -4.46
CA MET A 75 9.25 2.16 -5.11
C MET A 75 10.03 2.47 -6.39
N PRO A 76 9.36 2.71 -7.54
CA PRO A 76 10.04 2.99 -8.81
C PRO A 76 11.00 4.17 -8.70
N GLN A 77 12.23 4.01 -9.22
CA GLN A 77 13.30 5.01 -9.09
C GLN A 77 13.35 6.00 -10.27
N ASN A 78 12.39 5.94 -11.18
CA ASN A 78 12.42 6.66 -12.47
C ASN A 78 11.37 7.77 -12.59
N PHE A 79 10.82 8.26 -11.47
CA PHE A 79 9.79 9.31 -11.52
C PHE A 79 10.31 10.62 -12.12
N HIS A 80 11.60 10.91 -12.03
CA HIS A 80 12.25 12.03 -12.72
C HIS A 80 12.12 11.97 -14.26
N LEU A 81 11.84 10.80 -14.84
CA LEU A 81 11.57 10.62 -16.28
C LEU A 81 10.08 10.61 -16.61
N ARG A 82 9.21 10.49 -15.60
CA ARG A 82 7.77 10.27 -15.75
C ARG A 82 6.93 11.48 -15.33
N LEU A 83 7.47 12.33 -14.48
CA LEU A 83 6.82 13.51 -13.94
C LEU A 83 7.54 14.77 -14.44
N THR A 84 6.76 15.76 -14.85
CA THR A 84 7.29 17.13 -14.98
C THR A 84 7.42 17.77 -13.60
N ASP A 85 8.22 18.82 -13.48
CA ASP A 85 8.36 19.59 -12.22
C ASP A 85 7.00 20.09 -11.72
N GLN A 86 6.14 20.56 -12.63
CA GLN A 86 4.79 20.99 -12.28
C GLN A 86 3.92 19.85 -11.73
N GLN A 87 4.05 18.64 -12.27
CA GLN A 87 3.33 17.47 -11.77
C GLN A 87 3.86 17.03 -10.41
N LEU A 88 5.19 17.07 -10.20
CA LEU A 88 5.80 16.81 -8.90
C LEU A 88 5.27 17.77 -7.84
N GLU A 89 5.31 19.08 -8.10
CA GLU A 89 4.84 20.08 -7.14
C GLU A 89 3.34 19.97 -6.85
N MET A 90 2.54 19.61 -7.87
CA MET A 90 1.12 19.30 -7.68
C MET A 90 0.91 18.09 -6.76
N LEU A 91 1.71 17.02 -6.91
CA LEU A 91 1.68 15.86 -6.02
C LEU A 91 2.13 16.20 -4.60
N VAL A 92 3.23 16.94 -4.44
CA VAL A 92 3.74 17.36 -3.12
C VAL A 92 2.66 18.16 -2.39
N SER A 93 2.06 19.15 -3.04
CA SER A 93 0.96 19.94 -2.48
C SER A 93 -0.25 19.08 -2.11
N PHE A 94 -0.65 18.14 -2.98
CA PHE A 94 -1.74 17.22 -2.70
C PHE A 94 -1.46 16.33 -1.47
N LEU A 95 -0.24 15.77 -1.37
CA LEU A 95 0.19 14.92 -0.26
C LEU A 95 0.30 15.69 1.06
N MET A 96 0.76 16.95 1.02
CA MET A 96 0.75 17.83 2.20
C MET A 96 -0.66 18.07 2.76
N ASN A 97 -1.68 17.98 1.91
CA ASN A 97 -3.08 18.08 2.32
C ASN A 97 -3.69 16.74 2.79
N GLN A 98 -2.97 15.62 2.72
CA GLN A 98 -3.41 14.34 3.27
C GLN A 98 -3.16 14.31 4.79
N ARG A 99 -4.17 14.75 5.53
CA ARG A 99 -4.12 14.87 7.00
C ARG A 99 -5.18 13.99 7.69
N GLY A 100 -5.60 12.92 7.01
CA GLY A 100 -6.70 12.06 7.41
C GLY A 100 -8.05 12.44 6.80
N PRO A 101 -9.11 11.63 7.02
CA PRO A 101 -10.46 12.17 6.97
C PRO A 101 -10.49 13.39 7.90
N GLY A 102 -11.02 14.52 7.43
CA GLY A 102 -11.23 15.67 8.30
C GLY A 102 -11.99 15.24 9.57
N PRO A 103 -11.91 16.00 10.69
CA PRO A 103 -12.67 15.65 11.87
C PRO A 103 -14.10 15.37 11.45
N ALA A 104 -14.59 14.16 11.74
CA ALA A 104 -16.01 13.88 11.60
C ALA A 104 -16.74 15.06 12.25
N PRO A 105 -17.77 15.65 11.62
CA PRO A 105 -18.46 16.79 12.19
C PRO A 105 -18.78 16.46 13.63
N GLU A 106 -18.16 17.24 14.53
CA GLU A 106 -18.20 17.02 15.97
C GLU A 106 -19.66 16.82 16.34
N GLN A 107 -19.99 15.63 16.83
CA GLN A 107 -21.33 15.35 17.30
C GLN A 107 -21.54 16.24 18.53
N ILE A 108 -22.11 17.44 18.31
CA ILE A 108 -22.57 18.32 19.36
C ILE A 108 -23.63 17.56 20.15
N GLY A 109 -23.23 17.00 21.29
CA GLY A 109 -24.12 16.41 22.28
C GLY A 109 -23.93 14.92 22.51
N SER A 110 -22.92 14.55 23.29
CA SER A 110 -23.09 13.49 24.31
C SER A 110 -21.98 13.63 25.36
N GLY A 111 -22.28 14.36 26.43
CA GLY A 111 -21.49 14.28 27.65
C GLY A 111 -21.58 12.85 28.19
N GLN A 112 -20.52 12.07 28.01
CA GLN A 112 -20.31 10.83 28.72
C GLN A 112 -18.99 10.98 29.52
N PRO A 113 -19.02 11.01 30.86
CA PRO A 113 -17.78 11.02 31.64
C PRO A 113 -17.01 9.73 31.37
N ALA A 114 -15.68 9.86 31.33
CA ALA A 114 -14.73 8.78 31.12
C ALA A 114 -15.08 7.55 31.99
N SER A 115 -15.44 6.46 31.32
CA SER A 115 -15.57 5.15 31.95
C SER A 115 -14.17 4.66 32.33
N PRO A 116 -13.95 4.18 33.57
CA PRO A 116 -12.63 3.73 33.99
C PRO A 116 -12.20 2.47 33.23
N ALA A 117 -10.91 2.39 32.94
CA ALA A 117 -10.24 1.29 32.24
C ALA A 117 -10.66 -0.10 32.77
N PRO A 118 -10.89 -1.09 31.90
CA PRO A 118 -11.14 -2.46 32.35
C PRO A 118 -9.87 -3.05 32.97
N LYS A 119 -10.02 -3.57 34.20
CA LYS A 119 -9.02 -4.42 34.84
C LYS A 119 -8.80 -5.67 33.99
N ALA A 120 -7.53 -6.08 33.91
CA ALA A 120 -7.04 -7.25 33.21
C ALA A 120 -7.91 -8.50 33.47
N VAL A 121 -8.38 -9.11 32.39
CA VAL A 121 -9.00 -10.44 32.41
C VAL A 121 -7.96 -11.44 31.93
N SER A 122 -7.76 -12.47 32.75
CA SER A 122 -6.81 -13.57 32.59
C SER A 122 -6.89 -14.24 31.21
N ALA A 123 -5.71 -14.64 30.73
CA ALA A 123 -5.49 -15.43 29.52
C ALA A 123 -6.43 -16.65 29.43
N GLY A 124 -7.41 -16.56 28.55
CA GLY A 124 -8.12 -17.71 28.01
C GLY A 124 -7.18 -18.44 27.03
N LYS A 125 -6.96 -19.73 27.28
CA LYS A 125 -6.17 -20.63 26.44
C LYS A 125 -6.71 -20.60 25.00
N VAL A 126 -5.94 -20.04 24.08
CA VAL A 126 -6.24 -20.04 22.65
C VAL A 126 -6.23 -21.48 22.17
N ALA A 127 -7.40 -21.99 21.79
CA ALA A 127 -7.52 -23.24 21.05
C ALA A 127 -6.86 -23.01 19.68
N THR A 128 -5.94 -23.90 19.33
CA THR A 128 -5.28 -23.94 18.01
C THR A 128 -6.32 -24.06 16.89
N PRO A 129 -6.28 -23.21 15.85
CA PRO A 129 -7.09 -23.42 14.66
C PRO A 129 -6.73 -24.77 14.00
N PRO A 130 -7.70 -25.48 13.40
CA PRO A 130 -7.40 -26.70 12.66
C PRO A 130 -6.48 -26.40 11.47
N PRO A 131 -5.58 -27.32 11.09
CA PRO A 131 -4.69 -27.11 9.95
C PRO A 131 -5.50 -26.94 8.67
N ALA A 132 -5.25 -25.84 7.96
CA ALA A 132 -5.74 -25.67 6.60
C ALA A 132 -5.18 -26.81 5.74
N THR A 133 -6.06 -27.54 5.05
CA THR A 133 -5.66 -28.58 4.09
C THR A 133 -5.05 -27.90 2.88
N VAL A 134 -3.73 -27.74 2.89
CA VAL A 134 -2.97 -27.23 1.75
C VAL A 134 -2.86 -28.37 0.74
N LEU A 135 -3.57 -28.26 -0.38
CA LEU A 135 -3.34 -29.15 -1.51
C LEU A 135 -1.90 -28.93 -2.00
N PRO A 136 -1.10 -30.00 -2.20
CA PRO A 136 0.29 -29.85 -2.59
C PRO A 136 0.38 -29.16 -3.96
N SER A 137 1.21 -28.12 -4.03
CA SER A 137 1.44 -27.27 -5.21
C SER A 137 1.83 -28.06 -6.49
N THR A 138 2.24 -29.31 -6.33
CA THR A 138 2.56 -30.24 -7.43
C THR A 138 1.33 -30.73 -8.20
N THR A 139 0.13 -30.78 -7.59
CA THR A 139 -1.09 -31.26 -8.26
C THR A 139 -1.62 -30.27 -9.30
N ILE A 140 -1.45 -28.96 -9.05
CA ILE A 140 -1.86 -27.89 -9.99
C ILE A 140 -0.94 -27.88 -11.21
N GLY A 141 0.37 -28.06 -11.02
CA GLY A 141 1.34 -28.12 -12.12
C GLY A 141 1.09 -29.28 -13.10
N ILE A 142 0.77 -30.47 -12.59
CA ILE A 142 0.48 -31.65 -13.44
C ILE A 142 -0.79 -31.43 -14.28
N LEU A 143 -1.84 -30.85 -13.70
CA LEU A 143 -3.08 -30.56 -14.43
C LEU A 143 -2.88 -29.55 -15.57
N ILE A 144 -2.07 -28.50 -15.34
CA ILE A 144 -1.75 -27.51 -16.38
C ILE A 144 -0.96 -28.16 -17.52
N ILE A 145 0.05 -28.98 -17.20
CA ILE A 145 0.87 -29.66 -18.22
C ILE A 145 0.02 -30.60 -19.09
N LEU A 146 -0.88 -31.39 -18.48
CA LEU A 146 -1.77 -32.29 -19.22
C LEU A 146 -2.74 -31.53 -20.11
N LEU A 147 -3.29 -30.41 -19.63
CA LEU A 147 -4.21 -29.58 -20.41
C LEU A 147 -3.51 -28.93 -21.62
N VAL A 148 -2.30 -28.39 -21.44
CA VAL A 148 -1.51 -27.83 -22.53
C VAL A 148 -1.12 -28.90 -23.54
N ALA A 149 -0.73 -30.10 -23.09
CA ALA A 149 -0.40 -31.22 -23.98
C ALA A 149 -1.62 -31.67 -24.80
N ALA A 150 -2.80 -31.78 -24.18
CA ALA A 150 -4.04 -32.15 -24.86
C ALA A 150 -4.47 -31.12 -25.90
N ILE A 151 -4.39 -29.82 -25.57
CA ILE A 151 -4.67 -28.74 -26.52
C ILE A 151 -3.68 -28.77 -27.67
N SER A 152 -2.38 -28.97 -27.40
CA SER A 152 -1.36 -29.06 -28.44
C SER A 152 -1.61 -30.24 -29.38
N LEU A 153 -1.96 -31.40 -28.83
CA LEU A 153 -2.27 -32.61 -29.62
C LEU A 153 -3.52 -32.41 -30.48
N PHE A 154 -4.56 -31.77 -29.93
CA PHE A 154 -5.78 -31.45 -30.66
C PHE A 154 -5.53 -30.44 -31.80
N LEU A 155 -4.73 -29.40 -31.55
CA LEU A 155 -4.36 -28.43 -32.57
C LEU A 155 -3.52 -29.07 -33.68
N VAL A 156 -2.61 -29.98 -33.35
CA VAL A 156 -1.83 -30.74 -34.33
C VAL A 156 -2.71 -31.70 -35.13
N TRP A 157 -3.67 -32.38 -34.50
CA TRP A 157 -4.61 -33.26 -35.19
C TRP A 157 -5.52 -32.47 -36.14
N LYS A 158 -6.10 -31.35 -35.68
CA LYS A 158 -6.93 -30.45 -36.50
C LYS A 158 -6.16 -29.84 -37.68
N ASN A 159 -4.85 -29.63 -37.55
CA ASN A 159 -4.03 -29.10 -38.64
C ASN A 159 -3.60 -30.18 -39.65
N ARG A 160 -3.80 -31.47 -39.32
CA ARG A 160 -3.48 -32.61 -40.19
C ARG A 160 -4.70 -33.23 -40.88
N THR A 161 -5.91 -32.95 -40.40
CA THR A 161 -7.21 -33.28 -41.03
C THR A 161 -7.72 -32.12 -41.86
#